data_AF-A0A8S4QUX2-F1
#
_entry.id   AF-A0A8S4QUX2-F1
#
_cell.length_a   1.000
_cell.length_b   1.000
_cell.length_c   1.000
_cell.angle_alpha   90.00
_cell.angle_beta   90.00
_cell.angle_gamma   90.00
#
_symmetry.space_group_name_H-M   'P 1'
#
loop_
_entity.id
_entity.type
_entity.pdbx_description
1 polymer ?
#
loop_
_entity_poly.entity_id
_entity_poly.type
_entity_poly.pdbx_seq_one_letter_code
_entity_poly.pdbx_strand_id
1 'polypeptide(L)'
;MKYEAAAVFSRPPHILSPETATFVQYVADNADINVNTLDGNNTLHIMGIIQIVTPKDSVLLEQPMPRVTEVLSAKDFAAKAHVPIQPASNYNTIYTTLLCALEDAKRHNHTVCIITFDQPLFAKAREIVSAATEGSELSKIIVRLGGFHLLMSFFGAIGYIMQGSGLKEVLSEIYAPKSLEKMLNGHAYARAVRAHTLLQLTLALTILKELAIDDFMDADLIITVENILDKTLLYYDIENDNKEISELLLDLFNKKLMEYQKRGPTAQLCVQYIFG
;
A
#
# COMPACT_ATOMS: atom_id res chain seq x y z
N MET A 1 2.63 35.15 -7.15
CA MET A 1 2.87 34.44 -8.42
C MET A 1 1.53 33.86 -8.85
N LYS A 2 0.94 34.31 -9.98
CA LYS A 2 -0.32 33.75 -10.48
C LYS A 2 0.03 32.45 -11.19
N TYR A 3 -0.30 31.32 -10.58
CA TYR A 3 -0.12 30.00 -11.19
C TYR A 3 -1.29 29.77 -12.14
N GLU A 4 -1.02 29.66 -13.44
CA GLU A 4 -2.01 29.10 -14.39
C GLU A 4 -2.07 27.60 -14.14
N ALA A 5 -3.12 27.14 -13.47
CA ALA A 5 -3.37 25.72 -13.32
C ALA A 5 -3.74 25.13 -14.69
N ALA A 6 -2.78 24.49 -15.35
CA ALA A 6 -3.04 23.63 -16.51
C ALA A 6 -3.54 22.25 -16.02
N ALA A 7 -4.69 22.25 -15.33
CA ALA A 7 -5.31 21.05 -14.80
C ALA A 7 -6.67 20.83 -15.44
N VAL A 8 -6.93 19.60 -15.88
CA VAL A 8 -8.25 19.18 -16.40
C VAL A 8 -8.97 18.45 -15.28
N PHE A 9 -10.15 18.94 -14.92
CA PHE A 9 -10.98 18.34 -13.88
C PHE A 9 -12.20 17.68 -14.50
N SER A 10 -12.54 16.48 -14.04
CA SER A 10 -13.90 15.98 -14.18
C SER A 10 -14.86 16.84 -13.35
N ARG A 11 -16.16 16.76 -13.63
CA ARG A 11 -17.17 17.38 -12.76
C ARG A 11 -16.97 16.83 -11.34
N PRO A 12 -16.85 17.70 -10.32
CA PRO A 12 -16.72 17.22 -8.95
C PRO A 12 -18.06 16.63 -8.52
N PRO A 13 -18.08 15.38 -8.02
CA PRO A 13 -19.30 14.76 -7.53
C PRO A 13 -19.81 15.51 -6.31
N HIS A 14 -21.11 15.39 -6.02
CA HIS A 14 -21.65 15.95 -4.79
C HIS A 14 -21.36 14.96 -3.64
N ILE A 15 -20.43 15.35 -2.76
CA ILE A 15 -19.96 14.53 -1.65
C ILE A 15 -20.47 15.12 -0.33
N LEU A 16 -20.93 14.26 0.58
CA LEU A 16 -21.35 14.63 1.93
C LEU A 16 -20.18 15.18 2.77
N SER A 17 -20.49 15.91 3.85
CA SER A 17 -19.48 16.51 4.74
C SER A 17 -18.83 15.46 5.67
N PRO A 18 -17.69 15.78 6.29
CA PRO A 18 -17.06 14.88 7.28
C PRO A 18 -17.97 14.54 8.47
N GLU A 19 -18.96 15.38 8.78
CA GLU A 19 -19.92 15.18 9.87
C GLU A 19 -20.78 13.92 9.67
N THR A 20 -20.93 13.45 8.43
CA THR A 20 -21.63 12.20 8.09
C THR A 20 -20.70 10.99 8.07
N ALA A 21 -19.53 11.08 8.72
CA ALA A 21 -18.46 10.08 8.66
C ALA A 21 -17.88 9.86 7.25
N THR A 22 -18.00 10.86 6.38
CA THR A 22 -17.40 10.83 5.05
C THR A 22 -15.90 11.08 5.13
N PHE A 23 -15.14 10.21 4.47
CA PHE A 23 -13.70 10.28 4.32
C PHE A 23 -13.32 10.50 2.86
N VAL A 24 -12.38 11.41 2.63
CA VAL A 24 -11.84 11.73 1.31
C VAL A 24 -10.32 11.64 1.35
N GLN A 25 -9.76 10.88 0.41
CA GLN A 25 -8.33 10.78 0.16
C GLN A 25 -8.05 11.00 -1.32
N TYR A 26 -6.94 11.68 -1.62
CA TYR A 26 -6.46 11.88 -2.97
C TYR A 26 -5.29 10.94 -3.26
N VAL A 27 -5.24 10.40 -4.47
CA VAL A 27 -4.11 9.62 -4.97
C VAL A 27 -3.59 10.34 -6.19
N ALA A 28 -2.39 10.87 -6.12
CA ALA A 28 -1.73 11.55 -7.22
C ALA A 28 -0.58 10.69 -7.73
N ASP A 29 -0.60 10.38 -9.03
CA ASP A 29 0.38 9.49 -9.66
C ASP A 29 0.71 9.95 -11.09
N ASN A 30 1.81 9.44 -11.61
CA ASN A 30 2.16 9.58 -13.01
C ASN A 30 1.11 8.83 -13.85
N ALA A 31 0.38 9.57 -14.68
CA ALA A 31 -0.49 9.01 -15.70
C ALA A 31 0.27 9.03 -17.03
N ASP A 32 0.73 7.85 -17.43
CA ASP A 32 1.39 7.62 -18.70
C ASP A 32 0.33 7.37 -19.78
N ILE A 33 0.06 8.38 -20.59
CA ILE A 33 -0.84 8.24 -21.73
C ILE A 33 0.02 7.88 -22.94
N ASN A 34 -0.17 6.67 -23.48
CA ASN A 34 0.45 6.28 -24.72
C ASN A 34 -0.16 7.10 -25.87
N VAL A 35 0.60 8.06 -26.40
CA VAL A 35 0.15 8.97 -27.47
C VAL A 35 0.17 8.33 -28.85
N ASN A 36 0.37 7.02 -28.98
CA ASN A 36 0.25 6.31 -30.27
C ASN A 36 -1.10 6.55 -30.98
N THR A 37 -2.05 7.23 -30.33
CA THR A 37 -3.34 7.67 -30.86
C THR A 37 -3.41 9.16 -31.28
N LEU A 38 -2.41 10.01 -31.00
CA LEU A 38 -2.46 11.46 -31.25
C LEU A 38 -1.41 11.97 -32.26
N ASP A 39 -0.15 11.55 -32.21
CA ASP A 39 0.90 12.03 -33.15
C ASP A 39 2.03 11.03 -33.49
N GLY A 40 2.05 9.85 -32.85
CA GLY A 40 2.97 8.76 -33.20
C GLY A 40 4.41 8.90 -32.69
N ASN A 41 4.72 9.87 -31.83
CA ASN A 41 6.03 9.98 -31.17
C ASN A 41 5.90 10.57 -29.75
N ASN A 42 6.17 9.75 -28.72
CA ASN A 42 6.42 10.07 -27.28
C ASN A 42 5.29 9.77 -26.27
N THR A 43 5.56 8.99 -25.22
CA THR A 43 4.62 8.87 -24.07
C THR A 43 4.40 10.22 -23.39
N LEU A 44 3.13 10.58 -23.16
CA LEU A 44 2.76 11.76 -22.39
C LEU A 44 2.79 11.44 -20.90
N HIS A 45 3.68 12.09 -20.15
CA HIS A 45 3.81 11.94 -18.70
C HIS A 45 3.14 13.11 -17.97
N ILE A 46 1.92 12.91 -17.47
CA ILE A 46 1.16 13.92 -16.72
C ILE A 46 0.88 13.47 -15.29
N MET A 47 0.51 14.40 -14.41
CA MET A 47 -0.01 14.06 -13.08
C MET A 47 -1.51 13.78 -13.18
N GLY A 48 -1.92 12.57 -12.80
CA GLY A 48 -3.32 12.23 -12.57
C GLY A 48 -3.65 12.34 -11.07
N ILE A 49 -4.85 12.81 -10.73
CA ILE A 49 -5.37 12.78 -9.35
C ILE A 49 -6.66 11.98 -9.36
N ILE A 50 -6.74 10.97 -8.50
CA ILE A 50 -7.96 10.20 -8.21
C ILE A 50 -8.44 10.60 -6.82
N GLN A 51 -9.72 10.97 -6.72
CA GLN A 51 -10.39 11.18 -5.44
C GLN A 51 -11.06 9.87 -5.00
N ILE A 52 -10.72 9.41 -3.81
CA ILE A 52 -11.30 8.22 -3.17
C ILE A 52 -12.23 8.72 -2.06
N VAL A 53 -13.49 8.33 -2.13
CA VAL A 53 -14.53 8.71 -1.17
C VAL A 53 -15.06 7.46 -0.47
N THR A 54 -15.24 7.52 0.84
CA THR A 54 -15.76 6.41 1.65
C THR A 54 -16.68 6.95 2.75
N PRO A 55 -17.82 6.29 3.07
CA PRO A 55 -18.40 5.15 2.36
C PRO A 55 -19.01 5.55 1.01
N LYS A 56 -19.35 4.56 0.17
CA LYS A 56 -19.96 4.75 -1.16
C LYS A 56 -21.15 5.71 -1.15
N ASP A 57 -22.01 5.60 -0.13
CA ASP A 57 -23.23 6.39 0.00
C ASP A 57 -22.96 7.88 0.31
N SER A 58 -21.70 8.26 0.53
CA SER A 58 -21.28 9.66 0.59
C SER A 58 -21.24 10.34 -0.76
N VAL A 59 -21.26 9.59 -1.86
CA VAL A 59 -21.29 10.11 -3.24
C VAL A 59 -22.73 10.15 -3.72
N LEU A 60 -23.28 11.34 -3.87
CA LEU A 60 -24.66 11.54 -4.30
C LEU A 60 -24.77 11.51 -5.83
N LEU A 61 -25.89 10.96 -6.33
CA LEU A 61 -26.18 10.88 -7.76
C LEU A 61 -26.20 12.28 -8.38
N GLU A 62 -25.43 12.44 -9.46
CA GLU A 62 -25.43 13.68 -10.21
C GLU A 62 -26.73 13.87 -11.00
N GLN A 63 -27.21 15.11 -11.06
CA GLN A 63 -28.23 15.47 -12.04
C GLN A 63 -27.66 15.45 -13.47
N PRO A 64 -28.46 15.03 -14.47
CA PRO A 64 -28.05 15.02 -15.88
C PRO A 64 -27.54 16.39 -16.33
N MET A 65 -26.46 16.42 -17.11
CA MET A 65 -25.94 17.67 -17.62
C MET A 65 -26.93 18.33 -18.58
N PRO A 66 -27.25 19.63 -18.38
CA PRO A 66 -27.95 20.40 -19.40
C PRO A 66 -27.13 20.39 -20.69
N ARG A 67 -27.76 20.13 -21.83
CA ARG A 67 -27.10 20.27 -23.13
C ARG A 67 -26.76 21.74 -23.33
N VAL A 68 -25.50 22.02 -23.67
CA VAL A 68 -25.08 23.37 -24.05
C VAL A 68 -25.79 23.74 -25.36
N THR A 69 -26.52 24.84 -25.36
CA THR A 69 -27.25 25.36 -26.53
C THR A 69 -26.44 26.39 -27.32
N GLU A 70 -25.39 26.94 -26.73
CA GLU A 70 -24.52 27.95 -27.35
C GLU A 70 -23.25 27.29 -27.92
N VAL A 71 -22.92 27.64 -29.17
CA VAL A 71 -21.73 27.11 -29.86
C VAL A 71 -20.54 28.01 -29.57
N LEU A 72 -19.45 27.43 -29.07
CA LEU A 72 -18.18 28.14 -28.86
C LEU A 72 -17.62 28.58 -30.21
N SER A 73 -17.25 29.86 -30.37
CA SER A 73 -16.69 30.34 -31.63
C SER A 73 -15.30 29.73 -31.88
N ALA A 74 -14.98 29.45 -33.15
CA ALA A 74 -13.67 28.92 -33.53
C ALA A 74 -12.52 29.85 -33.10
N LYS A 75 -12.78 31.17 -33.08
CA LYS A 75 -11.82 32.18 -32.63
C LYS A 75 -11.53 32.06 -31.13
N ASP A 76 -12.56 31.85 -30.32
CA ASP A 76 -12.41 31.70 -28.86
C ASP A 76 -11.76 30.37 -28.50
N PHE A 77 -12.06 29.31 -29.26
CA PHE A 77 -11.38 28.02 -29.12
C PHE A 77 -9.89 28.15 -29.43
N ALA A 78 -9.53 28.70 -30.59
CA ALA A 78 -8.14 28.85 -31.01
C ALA A 78 -7.32 29.72 -30.03
N ALA A 79 -7.93 30.76 -29.44
CA ALA A 79 -7.29 31.59 -28.44
C ALA A 79 -6.96 30.85 -27.13
N LYS A 80 -7.60 29.70 -26.86
CA LYS A 80 -7.43 28.91 -25.63
C LYS A 80 -6.93 27.48 -25.87
N ALA A 81 -6.69 27.10 -27.13
CA ALA A 81 -6.35 25.73 -27.53
C ALA A 81 -4.92 25.29 -27.17
N HIS A 82 -4.18 26.11 -26.41
CA HIS A 82 -2.84 25.77 -25.94
C HIS A 82 -2.86 25.53 -24.43
N VAL A 83 -2.62 24.29 -24.03
CA VAL A 83 -2.45 23.90 -22.63
C VAL A 83 -1.00 23.45 -22.45
N PRO A 84 -0.16 24.20 -21.71
CA PRO A 84 1.22 23.81 -21.49
C PRO A 84 1.27 22.59 -20.57
N ILE A 85 1.78 21.47 -21.08
CA ILE A 85 1.92 20.24 -20.29
C ILE A 85 3.29 20.21 -19.62
N GLN A 86 3.30 20.02 -18.30
CA GLN A 86 4.51 19.91 -17.50
C GLN A 86 4.69 18.48 -16.99
N PRO A 87 5.94 17.98 -16.88
CA PRO A 87 6.20 16.67 -16.30
C PRO A 87 5.66 16.58 -14.86
N ALA A 88 5.11 15.42 -14.51
CA ALA A 88 4.60 15.13 -13.18
C ALA A 88 5.65 15.29 -12.07
N SER A 89 6.92 15.01 -12.36
CA SER A 89 8.03 15.11 -11.41
C SER A 89 8.54 16.55 -11.15
N ASN A 90 8.02 17.55 -11.85
CA ASN A 90 8.37 18.96 -11.63
C ASN A 90 7.77 19.46 -10.30
N TYR A 91 8.57 20.14 -9.47
CA TYR A 91 8.10 20.70 -8.19
C TYR A 91 6.88 21.61 -8.33
N ASN A 92 6.79 22.40 -9.41
CA ASN A 92 5.63 23.26 -9.65
C ASN A 92 4.37 22.44 -9.95
N THR A 93 4.51 21.31 -10.66
CA THR A 93 3.41 20.38 -10.92
C THR A 93 2.92 19.79 -9.60
N ILE A 94 3.82 19.22 -8.79
CA ILE A 94 3.50 18.63 -7.49
C ILE A 94 2.87 19.67 -6.55
N TYR A 95 3.42 20.89 -6.51
CA TYR A 95 2.86 21.98 -5.73
C TYR A 95 1.43 22.32 -6.15
N THR A 96 1.18 22.43 -7.46
CA THR A 96 -0.17 22.70 -8.00
C THR A 96 -1.11 21.54 -7.67
N THR A 97 -0.67 20.30 -7.79
CA THR A 97 -1.42 19.09 -7.40
C THR A 97 -1.85 19.14 -5.93
N LEU A 98 -0.95 19.50 -5.02
CA LEU A 98 -1.23 19.67 -3.60
C LEU A 98 -2.30 20.75 -3.36
N LEU A 99 -2.20 21.89 -4.05
CA LEU A 99 -3.18 22.95 -3.95
C LEU A 99 -4.56 22.54 -4.49
N CYS A 100 -4.60 21.85 -5.63
CA CYS A 100 -5.85 21.36 -6.21
C CYS A 100 -6.57 20.39 -5.27
N ALA A 101 -5.85 19.43 -4.69
CA ALA A 101 -6.41 18.49 -3.73
C ALA A 101 -6.89 19.19 -2.44
N LEU A 102 -6.14 20.19 -1.97
CA LEU A 102 -6.51 20.96 -0.78
C LEU A 102 -7.75 21.84 -1.00
N GLU A 103 -7.85 22.50 -2.15
CA GLU A 103 -9.03 23.31 -2.51
C GLU A 103 -10.28 22.45 -2.65
N ASP A 104 -10.13 21.27 -3.26
CA ASP A 104 -11.24 20.32 -3.38
C ASP A 104 -11.65 19.77 -2.01
N ALA A 105 -10.71 19.42 -1.13
CA ALA A 105 -11.02 18.98 0.23
C ALA A 105 -11.84 20.04 0.99
N LYS A 106 -11.43 21.31 0.87
CA LYS A 106 -12.16 22.45 1.47
C LYS A 106 -13.56 22.62 0.90
N ARG A 107 -13.75 22.41 -0.40
CA ARG A 107 -15.08 22.46 -1.05
C ARG A 107 -16.07 21.48 -0.41
N HIS A 108 -15.56 20.36 0.09
CA HIS A 108 -16.33 19.33 0.79
C HIS A 108 -16.27 19.47 2.33
N ASN A 109 -15.84 20.62 2.85
CA ASN A 109 -15.72 20.93 4.28
C ASN A 109 -14.72 20.05 5.06
N HIS A 110 -13.75 19.42 4.37
CA HIS A 110 -12.65 18.74 5.04
C HIS A 110 -11.61 19.76 5.51
N THR A 111 -11.25 19.68 6.79
CA THR A 111 -10.21 20.55 7.40
C THR A 111 -8.80 20.06 7.12
N VAL A 112 -8.65 18.79 6.76
CA VAL A 112 -7.38 18.12 6.46
C VAL A 112 -7.49 17.46 5.08
N CYS A 113 -6.44 17.61 4.27
CA CYS A 113 -6.33 16.97 2.96
C CYS A 113 -5.32 15.82 3.05
N ILE A 114 -5.75 14.58 2.82
CA ILE A 114 -4.85 13.43 2.78
C ILE A 114 -4.58 13.10 1.32
N ILE A 115 -3.31 13.10 0.93
CA ILE A 115 -2.89 12.81 -0.44
C ILE A 115 -1.75 11.79 -0.45
N THR A 116 -1.82 10.83 -1.35
CA THR A 116 -0.80 9.81 -1.52
C THR A 116 -0.09 9.93 -2.85
N PHE A 117 1.21 9.66 -2.87
CA PHE A 117 2.05 9.67 -4.06
C PHE A 117 2.87 8.39 -4.19
N ASP A 118 3.37 8.09 -5.39
CA ASP A 118 4.46 7.13 -5.57
C ASP A 118 5.74 7.57 -4.80
N GLN A 119 6.73 6.71 -4.70
CA GLN A 119 7.91 6.98 -3.87
C GLN A 119 8.71 8.24 -4.29
N PRO A 120 9.04 8.46 -5.58
CA PRO A 120 9.76 9.67 -6.00
C PRO A 120 8.96 10.95 -5.80
N LEU A 121 7.66 10.96 -6.11
CA LEU A 121 6.82 12.14 -5.95
C LEU A 121 6.51 12.42 -4.48
N PHE A 122 6.38 11.38 -3.65
CA PHE A 122 6.21 11.48 -2.20
C PHE A 122 7.35 12.28 -1.56
N ALA A 123 8.60 11.99 -1.91
CA ALA A 123 9.75 12.69 -1.35
C ALA A 123 9.67 14.22 -1.64
N LYS A 124 9.38 14.58 -2.89
CA LYS A 124 9.23 15.99 -3.30
C LYS A 124 8.03 16.67 -2.67
N ALA A 125 6.89 15.99 -2.61
CA ALA A 125 5.69 16.51 -1.95
C ALA A 125 5.92 16.75 -0.45
N ARG A 126 6.67 15.85 0.21
CA ARG A 126 7.10 16.01 1.61
C ARG A 126 8.00 17.22 1.79
N GLU A 127 8.99 17.42 0.92
CA GLU A 127 9.86 18.60 0.94
C GLU A 127 9.03 19.89 0.85
N ILE A 128 8.11 19.97 -0.12
CA ILE A 128 7.22 21.12 -0.30
C ILE A 128 6.42 21.42 0.97
N VAL A 129 5.74 20.42 1.54
CA VAL A 129 4.90 20.60 2.73
C VAL A 129 5.75 20.94 3.96
N SER A 130 6.95 20.37 4.08
CA SER A 130 7.87 20.66 5.18
C SER A 130 8.48 22.06 5.13
N ALA A 131 8.59 22.64 3.94
CA ALA A 131 9.10 23.99 3.74
C ALA A 131 8.01 25.08 3.90
N ALA A 132 6.75 24.71 4.15
CA ALA A 132 5.66 25.64 4.31
C ALA A 132 5.84 26.51 5.57
N THR A 133 5.54 27.80 5.46
CA THR A 133 5.58 28.73 6.60
C THR A 133 4.51 28.40 7.63
N GLU A 134 4.75 28.77 8.89
CA GLU A 134 3.76 28.63 9.95
C GLU A 134 2.43 29.33 9.59
N GLY A 135 1.31 28.66 9.83
CA GLY A 135 -0.02 29.12 9.44
C GLY A 135 -0.38 28.94 7.96
N SER A 136 0.51 28.38 7.13
CA SER A 136 0.19 28.04 5.74
C SER A 136 -0.88 26.97 5.65
N GLU A 137 -1.81 27.11 4.71
CA GLU A 137 -2.83 26.10 4.43
C GLU A 137 -2.23 24.76 3.98
N LEU A 138 -0.98 24.74 3.50
CA LEU A 138 -0.25 23.51 3.19
C LEU A 138 0.00 22.65 4.43
N SER A 139 0.02 23.22 5.64
CA SER A 139 0.15 22.45 6.88
C SER A 139 -1.05 21.54 7.15
N LYS A 140 -2.17 21.77 6.46
CA LYS A 140 -3.37 20.92 6.51
C LYS A 140 -3.26 19.70 5.57
N ILE A 141 -2.18 19.60 4.80
CA ILE A 141 -1.95 18.47 3.89
C ILE A 141 -1.13 17.39 4.60
N ILE A 142 -1.68 16.19 4.67
CA ILE A 142 -0.98 14.98 5.10
C ILE A 142 -0.57 14.21 3.86
N VAL A 143 0.71 14.32 3.50
CA VAL A 143 1.32 13.56 2.41
C VAL A 143 1.69 12.15 2.91
N ARG A 144 1.22 11.10 2.23
CA ARG A 144 1.56 9.71 2.53
C ARG A 144 2.18 9.00 1.31
N LEU A 145 2.97 7.97 1.56
CA LEU A 145 3.41 7.08 0.51
C LEU A 145 2.23 6.21 0.06
N GLY A 146 2.07 5.99 -1.25
CA GLY A 146 1.04 5.12 -1.81
C GLY A 146 1.14 3.73 -1.20
N GLY A 147 -0.01 3.13 -0.84
CA GLY A 147 -0.05 1.88 -0.06
C GLY A 147 0.75 0.74 -0.68
N PHE A 148 0.71 0.60 -2.01
CA PHE A 148 1.50 -0.41 -2.72
C PHE A 148 3.01 -0.14 -2.62
N HIS A 149 3.44 1.12 -2.77
CA HIS A 149 4.85 1.50 -2.61
C HIS A 149 5.34 1.36 -1.17
N LEU A 150 4.46 1.59 -0.18
CA LEU A 150 4.76 1.32 1.22
C LEU A 150 5.01 -0.18 1.46
N LEU A 151 4.15 -1.05 0.93
CA LEU A 151 4.32 -2.51 1.04
C LEU A 151 5.59 -2.98 0.32
N MET A 152 5.85 -2.49 -0.89
CA MET A 152 7.09 -2.78 -1.61
C MET A 152 8.33 -2.32 -0.82
N SER A 153 8.30 -1.11 -0.26
CA SER A 153 9.39 -0.58 0.59
C SER A 153 9.59 -1.42 1.84
N PHE A 154 8.51 -1.89 2.47
CA PHE A 154 8.55 -2.77 3.62
C PHE A 154 9.22 -4.11 3.30
N PHE A 155 8.86 -4.76 2.19
CA PHE A 155 9.54 -5.98 1.74
C PHE A 155 11.02 -5.75 1.44
N GLY A 156 11.35 -4.62 0.79
CA GLY A 156 12.74 -4.22 0.59
C GLY A 156 13.52 -4.05 1.90
N ALA A 157 12.88 -3.45 2.92
CA ALA A 157 13.47 -3.28 4.24
C ALA A 157 13.69 -4.63 4.95
N ILE A 158 12.76 -5.59 4.83
CA ILE A 158 12.97 -6.95 5.35
C ILE A 158 14.19 -7.59 4.68
N GLY A 159 14.28 -7.52 3.35
CA GLY A 159 15.41 -8.08 2.61
C GLY A 159 16.75 -7.44 3.00
N TYR A 160 16.77 -6.14 3.27
CA TYR A 160 17.94 -5.41 3.75
C TYR A 160 18.32 -5.81 5.20
N ILE A 161 17.37 -5.80 6.13
CA ILE A 161 17.59 -6.14 7.55
C ILE A 161 18.04 -7.59 7.71
N MET A 162 17.49 -8.49 6.90
CA MET A 162 17.80 -9.93 6.94
C MET A 162 18.96 -10.33 6.03
N GLN A 163 19.74 -9.38 5.52
CA GLN A 163 20.91 -9.68 4.71
C GLN A 163 21.91 -10.52 5.52
N GLY A 164 22.35 -11.65 4.95
CA GLY A 164 23.27 -12.58 5.61
C GLY A 164 22.61 -13.50 6.65
N SER A 165 21.28 -13.47 6.80
CA SER A 165 20.56 -14.30 7.77
C SER A 165 20.30 -15.74 7.30
N GLY A 166 20.69 -16.12 6.08
CA GLY A 166 20.25 -17.35 5.43
C GLY A 166 18.94 -17.21 4.63
N LEU A 167 18.27 -16.04 4.69
CA LEU A 167 16.98 -15.82 4.01
C LEU A 167 17.07 -16.04 2.50
N LYS A 168 18.15 -15.52 1.88
CA LYS A 168 18.35 -15.61 0.44
C LYS A 168 18.62 -17.06 0.02
N GLU A 169 19.38 -17.78 0.83
CA GLU A 169 19.77 -19.17 0.64
C GLU A 169 18.53 -20.07 0.68
N VAL A 170 17.71 -19.96 1.74
CA VAL A 170 16.45 -20.73 1.86
C VAL A 170 15.51 -20.46 0.70
N LEU A 171 15.34 -19.19 0.32
CA LEU A 171 14.43 -18.83 -0.78
C LEU A 171 15.00 -19.21 -2.16
N SER A 172 16.30 -19.47 -2.28
CA SER A 172 16.92 -19.91 -3.53
C SER A 172 16.56 -21.34 -3.93
N GLU A 173 16.07 -22.14 -2.99
CA GLU A 173 15.51 -23.48 -3.25
C GLU A 173 14.23 -23.44 -4.10
N ILE A 174 13.51 -22.30 -4.11
CA ILE A 174 12.20 -22.17 -4.76
C ILE A 174 12.11 -21.04 -5.79
N TYR A 175 13.09 -20.13 -5.83
CA TYR A 175 13.09 -19.00 -6.76
C TYR A 175 14.45 -18.85 -7.46
N ALA A 176 14.38 -18.58 -8.77
CA ALA A 176 15.57 -18.24 -9.55
C ALA A 176 16.26 -16.94 -9.06
N PRO A 177 17.58 -16.79 -9.20
CA PRO A 177 18.35 -15.68 -8.63
C PRO A 177 17.82 -14.27 -8.97
N LYS A 178 17.42 -14.04 -10.23
CA LYS A 178 16.87 -12.73 -10.67
C LYS A 178 15.52 -12.41 -10.02
N SER A 179 14.71 -13.43 -9.75
CA SER A 179 13.43 -13.25 -9.06
C SER A 179 13.66 -12.95 -7.59
N LEU A 180 14.62 -13.61 -6.95
CA LEU A 180 15.02 -13.34 -5.57
C LEU A 180 15.51 -11.91 -5.38
N GLU A 181 16.41 -11.44 -6.25
CA GLU A 181 16.94 -10.08 -6.16
C GLU A 181 15.81 -9.03 -6.21
N LYS A 182 14.93 -9.15 -7.21
CA LYS A 182 13.78 -8.24 -7.32
C LYS A 182 12.86 -8.31 -6.11
N MET A 183 12.65 -9.51 -5.57
CA MET A 183 11.75 -9.75 -4.45
C MET A 183 12.30 -9.20 -3.13
N LEU A 184 13.57 -9.51 -2.81
CA LEU A 184 14.25 -9.05 -1.60
C LEU A 184 14.51 -7.53 -1.63
N ASN A 185 14.57 -6.93 -2.83
CA ASN A 185 14.59 -5.48 -2.99
C ASN A 185 13.19 -4.86 -3.02
N GLY A 186 12.10 -5.62 -2.79
CA GLY A 186 10.73 -5.09 -2.75
C GLY A 186 10.06 -4.82 -4.11
N HIS A 187 10.74 -5.09 -5.23
CA HIS A 187 10.27 -4.81 -6.59
C HIS A 187 9.43 -5.94 -7.22
N ALA A 188 9.12 -6.99 -6.46
CA ALA A 188 8.28 -8.10 -6.92
C ALA A 188 7.25 -8.50 -5.85
N TYR A 189 6.30 -7.59 -5.57
CA TYR A 189 5.30 -7.72 -4.51
C TYR A 189 4.65 -9.10 -4.39
N ALA A 190 4.00 -9.60 -5.45
CA ALA A 190 3.27 -10.88 -5.38
C ALA A 190 4.19 -12.07 -5.04
N ARG A 191 5.44 -12.04 -5.54
CA ARG A 191 6.45 -13.05 -5.20
C ARG A 191 6.92 -12.89 -3.76
N ALA A 192 7.12 -11.66 -3.30
CA ALA A 192 7.54 -11.36 -1.92
C ALA A 192 6.50 -11.87 -0.91
N VAL A 193 5.23 -11.52 -1.10
CA VAL A 193 4.13 -12.02 -0.26
C VAL A 193 4.17 -13.56 -0.19
N ARG A 194 4.18 -14.23 -1.35
CA ARG A 194 4.23 -15.71 -1.39
C ARG A 194 5.46 -16.27 -0.67
N ALA A 195 6.64 -15.69 -0.91
CA ALA A 195 7.89 -16.15 -0.30
C ALA A 195 7.87 -16.01 1.23
N HIS A 196 7.45 -14.85 1.74
CA HIS A 196 7.39 -14.60 3.18
C HIS A 196 6.32 -15.46 3.87
N THR A 197 5.16 -15.70 3.22
CA THR A 197 4.14 -16.64 3.74
C THR A 197 4.66 -18.08 3.78
N LEU A 198 5.33 -18.54 2.72
CA LEU A 198 5.92 -19.89 2.71
C LEU A 198 7.02 -20.04 3.74
N LEU A 199 7.83 -19.00 3.94
CA LEU A 199 8.87 -18.99 4.96
C LEU A 199 8.27 -19.04 6.37
N GLN A 200 7.25 -18.22 6.65
CA GLN A 200 6.51 -18.24 7.91
C GLN A 200 5.97 -19.64 8.22
N LEU A 201 5.29 -20.26 7.24
CA LEU A 201 4.74 -21.60 7.37
C LEU A 201 5.84 -22.65 7.60
N THR A 202 6.93 -22.57 6.85
CA THR A 202 8.05 -23.52 6.96
C THR A 202 8.73 -23.41 8.32
N LEU A 203 8.94 -22.19 8.82
CA LEU A 203 9.47 -21.94 10.17
C LEU A 203 8.52 -22.49 11.23
N ALA A 204 7.22 -22.21 11.13
CA ALA A 204 6.22 -22.70 12.07
C ALA A 204 6.22 -24.24 12.15
N LEU A 205 6.16 -24.92 11.00
CA LEU A 205 6.20 -26.38 10.95
C LEU A 205 7.52 -26.96 11.45
N THR A 206 8.65 -26.29 11.20
CA THR A 206 9.97 -26.75 11.67
C THR A 206 10.06 -26.66 13.19
N ILE A 207 9.58 -25.55 13.77
CA ILE A 207 9.54 -25.36 15.23
C ILE A 207 8.57 -26.35 15.87
N LEU A 208 7.42 -26.60 15.23
CA LEU A 208 6.42 -27.54 15.70
C LEU A 208 6.99 -28.98 15.81
N LYS A 209 7.80 -29.39 14.82
CA LYS A 209 8.51 -30.69 14.85
C LYS A 209 9.53 -30.82 15.98
N GLU A 210 10.07 -29.70 16.45
CA GLU A 210 11.01 -29.66 17.57
C GLU A 210 10.32 -29.50 18.94
N LEU A 211 8.98 -29.46 18.98
CA LEU A 211 8.27 -29.55 20.27
C LEU A 211 8.57 -30.91 20.89
N ALA A 212 9.05 -30.87 22.14
CA ALA A 212 9.19 -32.06 22.95
C ALA A 212 7.77 -32.47 23.39
N ILE A 213 7.15 -33.35 22.61
CA ILE A 213 5.88 -33.97 22.94
C ILE A 213 6.22 -35.28 23.65
N ASP A 214 5.83 -35.39 24.92
CA ASP A 214 6.04 -36.60 25.72
C ASP A 214 4.78 -37.48 25.76
N ASP A 215 4.95 -38.78 26.01
CA ASP A 215 3.85 -39.75 26.08
C ASP A 215 2.90 -39.51 27.28
N PHE A 216 3.24 -38.56 28.17
CA PHE A 216 2.40 -38.14 29.30
C PHE A 216 1.57 -36.91 28.98
N MET A 217 1.75 -36.30 27.79
CA MET A 217 0.94 -35.19 27.32
C MET A 217 -0.46 -35.65 26.94
N ASP A 218 -1.38 -34.68 26.85
CA ASP A 218 -2.76 -34.93 26.46
C ASP A 218 -2.83 -35.61 25.07
N ALA A 219 -3.61 -36.69 24.96
CA ALA A 219 -3.73 -37.45 23.71
C ALA A 219 -4.32 -36.61 22.58
N ASP A 220 -5.24 -35.69 22.89
CA ASP A 220 -5.84 -34.81 21.89
C ASP A 220 -4.82 -33.78 21.38
N LEU A 221 -3.90 -33.31 22.24
CA LEU A 221 -2.78 -32.46 21.83
C LEU A 221 -1.85 -33.19 20.86
N ILE A 222 -1.49 -34.44 21.16
CA ILE A 222 -0.62 -35.27 20.30
C ILE A 222 -1.26 -35.41 18.92
N ILE A 223 -2.54 -35.84 18.88
CA ILE A 223 -3.31 -36.00 17.63
C ILE A 223 -3.39 -34.68 16.86
N THR A 224 -3.60 -33.55 17.55
CA THR A 224 -3.68 -32.23 16.92
C THR A 224 -2.35 -31.88 16.24
N VAL A 225 -1.23 -32.07 16.93
CA VAL A 225 0.09 -31.78 16.36
C VAL A 225 0.40 -32.69 15.17
N GLU A 226 0.13 -34.00 15.29
CA GLU A 226 0.29 -34.95 14.19
C GLU A 226 -0.53 -34.52 12.97
N ASN A 227 -1.80 -34.15 13.17
CA ASN A 227 -2.66 -33.70 12.08
C ASN A 227 -2.17 -32.41 11.42
N ILE A 228 -1.58 -31.47 12.17
CA ILE A 228 -0.95 -30.27 11.61
C ILE A 228 0.27 -30.67 10.76
N LEU A 229 1.13 -31.55 11.28
CA LEU A 229 2.37 -31.95 10.63
C LEU A 229 2.13 -32.77 9.36
N ASP A 230 1.13 -33.63 9.38
CA ASP A 230 0.70 -34.44 8.23
C ASP A 230 -0.22 -33.68 7.27
N LYS A 231 -0.62 -32.45 7.63
CA LYS A 231 -1.47 -31.56 6.84
C LYS A 231 -2.85 -32.17 6.55
N THR A 232 -3.38 -32.90 7.52
CA THR A 232 -4.67 -33.59 7.44
C THR A 232 -5.82 -32.77 8.03
N LEU A 233 -5.53 -31.68 8.74
CA LEU A 233 -6.53 -30.75 9.27
C LEU A 233 -7.42 -30.16 8.17
N LEU A 234 -8.72 -30.26 8.37
CA LEU A 234 -9.74 -29.62 7.57
C LEU A 234 -10.22 -28.34 8.24
N TYR A 235 -10.88 -27.49 7.45
CA TYR A 235 -11.47 -26.26 7.96
C TYR A 235 -12.47 -26.49 9.12
N TYR A 236 -13.23 -27.58 9.05
CA TYR A 236 -14.17 -27.97 10.12
C TYR A 236 -13.48 -28.24 11.45
N ASP A 237 -12.28 -28.83 11.43
CA ASP A 237 -11.51 -29.12 12.63
C ASP A 237 -11.02 -27.83 13.29
N ILE A 238 -10.74 -26.79 12.49
CA ILE A 238 -10.36 -25.46 12.97
C ILE A 238 -11.55 -24.70 13.56
N GLU A 239 -12.75 -24.79 12.95
CA GLU A 239 -13.94 -24.12 13.48
C GLU A 239 -14.45 -24.74 14.79
N ASN A 240 -14.25 -26.04 14.98
CA ASN A 240 -14.70 -26.79 16.16
C ASN A 240 -13.55 -27.14 17.11
N ASP A 241 -12.47 -26.35 17.00
CA ASP A 241 -11.24 -26.57 17.73
C ASP A 241 -11.45 -26.59 19.25
N ASN A 242 -10.75 -27.50 19.92
CA ASN A 242 -10.78 -27.57 21.38
C ASN A 242 -9.88 -26.47 21.93
N LYS A 243 -10.54 -25.41 22.43
CA LYS A 243 -9.86 -24.23 22.96
C LYS A 243 -8.79 -24.55 24.02
N GLU A 244 -9.02 -25.52 24.91
CA GLU A 244 -8.02 -25.90 25.93
C GLU A 244 -6.77 -26.51 25.30
N ILE A 245 -6.93 -27.36 24.29
CA ILE A 245 -5.82 -27.99 23.55
C ILE A 245 -5.06 -26.95 22.72
N SER A 246 -5.77 -26.03 22.06
CA SER A 246 -5.13 -24.96 21.31
C SER A 246 -4.39 -23.95 22.18
N GLU A 247 -4.92 -23.60 23.36
CA GLU A 247 -4.20 -22.78 24.33
C GLU A 247 -2.94 -23.50 24.82
N LEU A 248 -3.02 -24.81 25.11
CA LEU A 248 -1.86 -25.62 25.50
C LEU A 248 -0.81 -25.70 24.39
N LEU A 249 -1.22 -25.91 23.14
CA LEU A 249 -0.34 -25.93 21.98
C LEU A 249 0.35 -24.58 21.80
N LEU A 250 -0.40 -23.48 21.87
CA LEU A 250 0.12 -22.13 21.78
C LEU A 250 1.16 -21.85 22.87
N ASP A 251 0.91 -22.26 24.11
CA ASP A 251 1.84 -22.10 25.23
C ASP A 251 3.16 -22.87 25.01
N LEU A 252 3.08 -24.12 24.56
CA LEU A 252 4.25 -24.94 24.24
C LEU A 252 5.04 -24.35 23.07
N PHE A 253 4.33 -23.94 22.03
CA PHE A 253 4.91 -23.32 20.85
C PHE A 253 5.62 -22.01 21.22
N ASN A 254 4.99 -21.16 22.01
CA ASN A 254 5.58 -19.91 22.49
C ASN A 254 6.81 -20.13 23.38
N LYS A 255 6.78 -21.13 24.28
CA LYS A 255 7.97 -21.51 25.06
C LYS A 255 9.13 -21.90 24.13
N LYS A 256 8.85 -22.67 23.08
CA LYS A 256 9.86 -23.05 22.09
C LYS A 256 10.39 -21.85 21.32
N LEU A 257 9.54 -20.91 20.90
CA LEU A 257 9.98 -19.65 20.27
C LEU A 257 10.95 -18.88 21.16
N MET A 258 10.67 -18.79 22.46
CA MET A 258 11.55 -18.11 23.42
C MET A 258 12.90 -18.81 23.57
N GLU A 259 12.98 -20.13 23.40
CA GLU A 259 14.26 -20.85 23.33
C GLU A 259 15.05 -20.48 22.07
N TYR A 260 14.39 -20.45 20.90
CA TYR A 260 15.05 -20.07 19.64
C TYR A 260 15.56 -18.63 19.67
N GLN A 261 14.78 -17.70 20.25
CA GLN A 261 15.17 -16.29 20.35
C GLN A 261 16.50 -16.10 21.11
N LYS A 262 16.87 -17.03 22.00
CA LYS A 262 18.14 -17.02 22.73
C LYS A 262 19.33 -17.55 21.92
N ARG A 263 19.12 -18.19 20.77
CA ARG A 263 20.18 -18.80 19.94
C ARG A 263 21.03 -17.77 19.19
N GLY A 264 20.61 -16.51 19.13
CA GLY A 264 21.39 -15.39 18.57
C GLY A 264 20.57 -14.47 17.66
N PRO A 265 21.18 -13.40 17.11
CA PRO A 265 20.48 -12.34 16.39
C PRO A 265 19.66 -12.83 15.18
N THR A 266 20.20 -13.77 14.41
CA THR A 266 19.49 -14.36 13.25
C THR A 266 18.23 -15.09 13.69
N ALA A 267 18.29 -15.85 14.79
CA ALA A 267 17.13 -16.56 15.29
C ALA A 267 16.06 -15.58 15.82
N GLN A 268 16.47 -14.47 16.42
CA GLN A 268 15.55 -13.39 16.81
C GLN A 268 14.80 -12.82 15.61
N LEU A 269 15.49 -12.56 14.49
CA LEU A 269 14.87 -12.09 13.25
C LEU A 269 13.91 -13.12 12.66
N CYS A 270 14.28 -14.40 12.61
CA CYS A 270 13.41 -15.45 12.07
C CYS A 270 12.13 -15.63 12.89
N VAL A 271 12.23 -15.54 14.22
CA VAL A 271 11.08 -15.65 15.13
C VAL A 271 10.07 -14.49 14.96
N GLN A 272 10.50 -13.33 14.44
CA GLN A 272 9.57 -12.22 14.11
C GLN A 272 8.54 -12.59 13.04
N TYR A 273 8.75 -13.64 12.24
CA TYR A 273 7.73 -14.11 11.30
C TYR A 273 6.49 -14.69 12.00
N ILE A 274 6.61 -15.06 13.28
CA ILE A 274 5.54 -15.73 14.02
C ILE A 274 4.84 -14.79 15.01
N PHE A 275 5.55 -13.83 15.62
CA PHE A 275 5.00 -12.86 16.59
C PHE A 275 4.21 -11.69 15.96
N GLY A 276 3.54 -11.92 14.83
CA GLY A 276 2.75 -10.89 14.12
C GLY A 276 1.49 -10.47 14.86
#